data_AF-A0AAJ2BM67-F1
#
_entry.id   AF-A0AAJ2BM67-F1
#
_cell.length_a   1.000
_cell.length_b   1.000
_cell.length_c   1.000
_cell.angle_alpha   90.00
_cell.angle_beta   90.00
_cell.angle_gamma   90.00
#
_symmetry.space_group_name_H-M   'P 1'
#
loop_
_entity.id
_entity.type
_entity.pdbx_description
1 polymer ?
#
loop_
_entity_poly.entity_id
_entity_poly.type
_entity_poly.pdbx_seq_one_letter_code
_entity_poly.pdbx_strand_id
1 'polypeptide(L)'
;MSNNANLLGSPWSSLALHLHPSLASRRIQRYLERLASAFTPLPTPKDSLWWDDGHPLHLLHGLPRAALSGPVQEIKDTAHALLSQLVVADTLTLHTFDLRALDGLCQRLPEVPLEAAVHLEDLAALPAAREQVRIIGYRDFQAALYRALPRLSAEQPLKLRQASWRGTRFFLENEAPTTLALASIVAYARIRGIAVEVPAQVQCLRLDHQAIDRLQAAFALYALPNAVWNHPDFIQVLLGLKLDYARLPLPAPGQDLEWLLLPNTVASARVLGDILGRLGAAEVIGYLEKL
;
A
#
# COMPACT_ATOMS: atom_id res chain seq x y z
N MET A 1 -14.26 -7.60 47.66
CA MET A 1 -15.06 -7.06 46.53
C MET A 1 -14.63 -5.61 46.33
N SER A 2 -13.65 -5.37 45.45
CA SER A 2 -13.16 -4.02 45.17
C SER A 2 -13.87 -3.47 43.94
N ASN A 3 -14.63 -2.40 44.14
CA ASN A 3 -15.27 -1.61 43.11
C ASN A 3 -14.23 -1.08 42.11
N ASN A 4 -14.16 -1.69 40.92
CA ASN A 4 -13.56 -1.08 39.74
C ASN A 4 -14.52 0.01 39.25
N ALA A 5 -14.40 1.21 39.82
CA ALA A 5 -15.10 2.38 39.32
C ALA A 5 -14.57 2.72 37.91
N ASN A 6 -15.45 2.61 36.92
CA ASN A 6 -15.30 3.13 35.56
C ASN A 6 -15.05 4.65 35.61
N LEU A 7 -13.79 5.06 35.74
CA LEU A 7 -13.39 6.48 35.84
C LEU A 7 -12.96 7.09 34.50
N LEU A 8 -13.09 6.37 33.39
CA LEU A 8 -12.85 6.94 32.05
C LEU A 8 -14.02 7.80 31.55
N GLY A 9 -15.23 7.59 32.08
CA GLY A 9 -16.41 8.42 31.81
C GLY A 9 -16.55 9.64 32.73
N SER A 10 -15.63 9.84 33.68
CA SER A 10 -15.74 10.97 34.62
C SER A 10 -15.15 12.24 33.99
N PRO A 11 -15.81 13.41 34.06
CA PRO A 11 -15.29 14.68 33.50
C PRO A 11 -13.92 15.10 34.08
N TRP A 12 -13.48 14.47 35.17
CA TRP A 12 -12.20 14.70 35.82
C TRP A 12 -11.00 13.99 35.16
N SER A 13 -11.20 12.98 34.31
CA SER A 13 -10.12 12.29 33.59
C SER A 13 -9.45 13.20 32.56
N SER A 14 -10.25 13.97 31.81
CA SER A 14 -9.81 15.03 30.89
C SER A 14 -9.05 16.14 31.61
N LEU A 15 -9.48 16.53 32.82
CA LEU A 15 -8.76 17.52 33.64
C LEU A 15 -7.45 16.96 34.21
N ALA A 16 -7.41 15.69 34.61
CA ALA A 16 -6.19 15.05 35.12
C ALA A 16 -5.11 14.91 34.03
N LEU A 17 -5.50 14.77 32.76
CA LEU A 17 -4.59 14.85 31.61
C LEU A 17 -3.95 16.23 31.45
N HIS A 18 -4.70 17.29 31.74
CA HIS A 18 -4.21 18.67 31.70
C HIS A 18 -3.41 19.07 32.95
N LEU A 19 -3.72 18.49 34.12
CA LEU A 19 -3.12 18.87 35.41
C LEU A 19 -1.91 18.01 35.79
N HIS A 20 -1.86 16.74 35.38
CA HIS A 20 -0.73 15.82 35.64
C HIS A 20 -0.43 14.92 34.43
N PRO A 21 0.23 15.47 33.40
CA PRO A 21 0.55 14.76 32.14
C PRO A 21 1.26 13.42 32.35
N SER A 22 2.08 13.32 33.41
CA SER A 22 2.87 12.12 33.74
C SER A 22 2.05 10.94 34.24
N LEU A 23 0.95 11.16 34.97
CA LEU A 23 0.09 10.08 35.50
C LEU A 23 -0.85 9.54 34.43
N ALA A 24 -1.39 10.42 33.60
CA ALA A 24 -2.22 10.02 32.48
C ALA A 24 -1.40 9.30 31.40
N SER A 25 -0.19 9.78 31.10
CA SER A 25 0.77 9.10 30.23
C SER A 25 1.11 7.68 30.73
N ARG A 26 1.41 7.51 32.02
CA ARG A 26 1.64 6.16 32.60
C ARG A 26 0.45 5.23 32.49
N ARG A 27 -0.78 5.75 32.60
CA ARG A 27 -2.00 4.95 32.49
C ARG A 27 -2.30 4.55 31.04
N ILE A 28 -2.17 5.47 30.09
CA ILE A 28 -2.25 5.20 28.65
C ILE A 28 -1.21 4.15 28.27
N GLN A 29 0.03 4.33 28.74
CA GLN A 29 1.12 3.39 28.49
C GLN A 29 0.76 1.98 28.97
N ARG A 30 0.24 1.78 30.18
CA ARG A 30 -0.17 0.45 30.65
C ARG A 30 -1.25 -0.21 29.78
N TYR A 31 -2.20 0.57 29.27
CA TYR A 31 -3.22 0.04 28.36
C TYR A 31 -2.62 -0.39 27.02
N LEU A 32 -1.71 0.41 26.48
CA LEU A 32 -1.06 0.11 25.21
C LEU A 32 0.03 -0.97 25.32
N GLU A 33 0.69 -1.12 26.47
CA GLU A 33 1.65 -2.21 26.73
C GLU A 33 0.99 -3.59 26.56
N ARG A 34 -0.30 -3.72 26.90
CA ARG A 34 -1.08 -4.94 26.66
C ARG A 34 -1.31 -5.24 25.18
N LEU A 35 -1.12 -4.24 24.31
CA LEU A 35 -1.29 -4.31 22.86
C LEU A 35 0.04 -4.39 22.12
N ALA A 36 1.17 -4.27 22.81
CA ALA A 36 2.48 -4.25 22.18
C ALA A 36 2.74 -5.50 21.31
N SER A 37 2.27 -6.67 21.76
CA SER A 37 2.39 -7.92 21.00
C SER A 37 1.48 -7.99 19.76
N ALA A 38 0.49 -7.10 19.65
CA ALA A 38 -0.40 -7.04 18.49
C ALA A 38 0.14 -6.11 17.40
N PHE A 39 1.11 -5.24 17.69
CA PHE A 39 1.71 -4.39 16.66
C PHE A 39 2.47 -5.23 15.64
N THR A 40 2.24 -4.92 14.36
CA THR A 40 2.86 -5.61 13.23
C THR A 40 3.63 -4.56 12.43
N PRO A 41 4.89 -4.85 12.02
CA PRO A 41 5.65 -3.92 11.20
C PRO A 41 5.00 -3.72 9.83
N LEU A 42 5.25 -2.56 9.22
CA LEU A 42 4.92 -2.36 7.80
C LEU A 42 5.70 -3.36 6.94
N PRO A 43 5.09 -3.90 5.88
CA PRO A 43 5.75 -4.86 5.01
C PRO A 43 6.95 -4.20 4.32
N THR A 44 8.10 -4.85 4.38
CA THR A 44 9.23 -4.48 3.53
C THR A 44 8.83 -4.66 2.06
N PRO A 45 9.16 -3.72 1.17
CA PRO A 45 9.01 -3.93 -0.26
C PRO A 45 9.71 -5.24 -0.65
N LYS A 46 8.98 -6.12 -1.34
CA LYS A 46 9.50 -7.37 -1.86
C LYS A 46 9.34 -7.37 -3.36
N ASP A 47 10.29 -8.00 -4.04
CA ASP A 47 10.11 -8.30 -5.44
C ASP A 47 8.97 -9.30 -5.60
N SER A 48 7.89 -8.84 -6.22
CA SER A 48 6.75 -9.68 -6.58
C SER A 48 6.37 -9.49 -8.03
N LEU A 49 5.80 -10.54 -8.62
CA LEU A 49 5.11 -10.50 -9.90
C LEU A 49 3.92 -9.52 -9.89
N TRP A 50 3.25 -9.38 -8.75
CA TRP A 50 1.98 -8.66 -8.66
C TRP A 50 2.17 -7.20 -8.21
N TRP A 51 1.46 -6.31 -8.89
CA TRP A 51 1.46 -4.86 -8.60
C TRP A 51 0.92 -4.51 -7.21
N ASP A 52 -0.11 -5.22 -6.76
CA ASP A 52 -0.80 -4.99 -5.50
C ASP A 52 -0.11 -5.63 -4.29
N ASP A 53 1.04 -6.30 -4.49
CA ASP A 53 1.86 -6.81 -3.38
C ASP A 53 2.64 -5.69 -2.69
N GLY A 54 2.59 -5.71 -1.35
CA GLY A 54 3.20 -4.69 -0.50
C GLY A 54 2.19 -3.64 -0.04
N HIS A 55 2.68 -2.48 0.40
CA HIS A 55 1.80 -1.43 0.89
C HIS A 55 1.09 -0.73 -0.29
N PRO A 56 -0.24 -0.56 -0.28
CA PRO A 56 -1.00 -0.14 -1.46
C PRO A 56 -0.98 1.39 -1.65
N LEU A 57 0.22 1.98 -1.72
CA LEU A 57 0.43 3.43 -1.82
C LEU A 57 -0.19 4.03 -3.09
N HIS A 58 -0.33 3.24 -4.15
CA HIS A 58 -0.98 3.69 -5.39
C HIS A 58 -2.45 4.12 -5.17
N LEU A 59 -3.12 3.65 -4.11
CA LEU A 59 -4.49 4.06 -3.78
C LEU A 59 -4.57 5.49 -3.21
N LEU A 60 -3.45 6.06 -2.77
CA LEU A 60 -3.38 7.45 -2.34
C LEU A 60 -3.52 8.41 -3.52
N HIS A 61 -3.12 7.96 -4.72
CA HIS A 61 -3.38 8.69 -5.94
C HIS A 61 -4.88 8.61 -6.29
N GLY A 62 -5.57 9.75 -6.25
CA GLY A 62 -7.01 9.79 -6.45
C GLY A 62 -7.82 9.34 -5.23
N LEU A 63 -7.26 9.49 -4.02
CA LEU A 63 -7.93 9.13 -2.76
C LEU A 63 -9.34 9.74 -2.67
N PRO A 64 -10.40 8.93 -2.45
CA PRO A 64 -11.77 9.45 -2.32
C PRO A 64 -11.93 10.40 -1.13
N ARG A 65 -12.76 11.44 -1.27
CA ARG A 65 -13.02 12.41 -0.17
C ARG A 65 -13.60 11.75 1.09
N ALA A 66 -14.35 10.67 0.92
CA ALA A 66 -14.97 9.91 2.03
C ALA A 66 -14.09 8.74 2.52
N ALA A 67 -12.82 8.65 2.12
CA ALA A 67 -11.96 7.54 2.50
C ALA A 67 -11.54 7.55 3.98
N LEU A 68 -11.56 8.74 4.61
CA LEU A 68 -11.16 8.91 6.00
C LEU A 68 -12.34 8.83 6.97
N SER A 69 -12.11 8.17 8.09
CA SER A 69 -13.01 8.16 9.25
C SER A 69 -12.35 8.87 10.43
N GLY A 70 -13.15 9.32 11.40
CA GLY A 70 -12.64 10.09 12.56
C GLY A 70 -13.68 11.04 13.13
N PRO A 71 -13.47 11.52 14.38
CA PRO A 71 -14.44 12.33 15.11
C PRO A 71 -14.59 13.77 14.60
N VAL A 72 -13.55 14.34 13.97
CA VAL A 72 -13.50 15.75 13.58
C VAL A 72 -13.31 15.91 12.08
N GLN A 73 -14.13 16.73 11.44
CA GLN A 73 -14.15 16.87 9.97
C GLN A 73 -12.91 17.63 9.47
N GLU A 74 -12.51 18.69 10.15
CA GLU A 74 -11.37 19.54 9.81
C GLU A 74 -10.06 18.74 9.78
N ILE A 75 -9.90 17.80 10.71
CA ILE A 75 -8.75 16.90 10.77
C ILE A 75 -8.76 15.94 9.59
N LYS A 76 -9.92 15.37 9.23
CA LYS A 76 -10.05 14.49 8.05
C LYS A 76 -9.79 15.26 6.76
N ASP A 77 -10.30 16.48 6.61
CA ASP A 77 -10.09 17.28 5.41
C ASP A 77 -8.61 17.65 5.23
N THR A 78 -7.95 18.03 6.33
CA THR A 78 -6.50 18.31 6.33
C THR A 78 -5.69 17.05 6.00
N ALA A 79 -6.02 15.92 6.63
CA ALA A 79 -5.39 14.63 6.33
C ALA A 79 -5.60 14.22 4.87
N HIS A 80 -6.83 14.32 4.35
CA HIS A 80 -7.16 14.00 2.95
C HIS A 80 -6.34 14.84 1.98
N ALA A 81 -6.28 16.16 2.21
CA ALA A 81 -5.54 17.08 1.36
C ALA A 81 -4.05 16.75 1.28
N LEU A 82 -3.43 16.39 2.41
CA LEU A 82 -2.01 16.02 2.45
C LEU A 82 -1.75 14.62 1.88
N LEU A 83 -2.56 13.63 2.26
CA LEU A 83 -2.44 12.25 1.77
C LEU A 83 -2.62 12.16 0.25
N SER A 84 -3.55 12.93 -0.32
CA SER A 84 -3.79 12.96 -1.77
C SER A 84 -2.64 13.55 -2.58
N GLN A 85 -1.71 14.25 -1.92
CA GLN A 85 -0.50 14.81 -2.54
C GLN A 85 0.71 13.88 -2.42
N LEU A 86 0.64 12.81 -1.62
CA LEU A 86 1.78 11.91 -1.40
C LEU A 86 2.23 11.20 -2.67
N VAL A 87 1.29 10.84 -3.55
CA VAL A 87 1.58 10.10 -4.78
C VAL A 87 1.21 10.92 -5.99
N VAL A 88 2.24 11.25 -6.78
CA VAL A 88 2.10 11.91 -8.07
C VAL A 88 2.13 10.86 -9.18
N ALA A 89 1.31 11.06 -10.20
CA ALA A 89 1.28 10.22 -11.39
C ALA A 89 1.65 11.05 -12.61
N ASP A 90 2.65 10.59 -13.35
CA ASP A 90 3.06 11.13 -14.63
C ASP A 90 2.85 10.06 -15.71
N THR A 91 2.57 10.47 -16.95
CA THR A 91 2.38 9.55 -18.07
C THR A 91 3.54 9.70 -19.04
N LEU A 92 4.29 8.63 -19.27
CA LEU A 92 5.39 8.56 -20.21
C LEU A 92 5.00 7.72 -21.42
N THR A 93 5.12 8.28 -22.63
CA THR A 93 4.93 7.52 -23.87
C THR A 93 6.29 7.06 -24.40
N LEU A 94 6.41 5.76 -24.63
CA LEU A 94 7.58 5.12 -25.22
C LEU A 94 7.21 4.62 -26.62
N HIS A 95 7.94 5.07 -27.64
CA HIS A 95 7.75 4.57 -28.99
C HIS A 95 8.31 3.15 -29.17
N THR A 96 9.33 2.81 -28.39
CA THR A 96 10.02 1.52 -28.41
C THR A 96 10.24 1.04 -26.98
N PHE A 97 9.51 -0.01 -26.59
CA PHE A 97 9.65 -0.73 -25.32
C PHE A 97 9.96 -2.19 -25.63
N ASP A 98 11.06 -2.72 -25.07
CA ASP A 98 11.40 -4.14 -25.22
C ASP A 98 10.56 -4.97 -24.25
N LEU A 99 9.72 -5.88 -24.77
CA LEU A 99 8.89 -6.76 -23.95
C LEU A 99 9.68 -7.60 -22.93
N ARG A 100 10.97 -7.84 -23.15
CA ARG A 100 11.83 -8.55 -22.19
C ARG A 100 12.00 -7.77 -20.87
N ALA A 101 11.79 -6.46 -20.87
CA ALA A 101 11.84 -5.61 -19.69
C ALA A 101 10.56 -5.66 -18.83
N LEU A 102 9.56 -6.46 -19.20
CA LEU A 102 8.33 -6.57 -18.41
C LEU A 102 8.53 -7.43 -17.16
N ASP A 103 8.36 -6.87 -15.96
CA ASP A 103 8.67 -7.57 -14.72
C ASP A 103 7.45 -8.17 -14.02
N GLY A 104 6.26 -7.68 -14.30
CA GLY A 104 5.08 -8.05 -13.55
C GLY A 104 3.75 -7.69 -14.18
N LEU A 105 2.68 -7.94 -13.40
CA LEU A 105 1.29 -7.86 -13.82
C LEU A 105 0.49 -7.04 -12.80
N CYS A 106 -0.46 -6.24 -13.30
CA CYS A 106 -1.33 -5.42 -12.46
C CYS A 106 -2.52 -6.20 -11.88
N GLN A 107 -3.04 -7.18 -12.60
CA GLN A 107 -4.21 -7.97 -12.24
C GLN A 107 -3.84 -9.43 -12.00
N ARG A 108 -4.22 -9.95 -10.84
CA ARG A 108 -4.06 -11.36 -10.49
C ARG A 108 -4.98 -12.24 -11.31
N LEU A 109 -4.51 -13.46 -11.61
CA LEU A 109 -5.34 -14.50 -12.17
C LEU A 109 -6.02 -15.29 -11.03
N PRO A 110 -7.36 -15.38 -10.98
CA PRO A 110 -8.07 -16.06 -9.89
C PRO A 110 -7.67 -17.54 -9.72
N GLU A 111 -7.25 -18.17 -10.80
CA GLU A 111 -6.92 -19.59 -10.88
C GLU A 111 -5.49 -19.91 -10.42
N VAL A 112 -4.63 -18.89 -10.24
CA VAL A 112 -3.23 -19.07 -9.87
C VAL A 112 -3.04 -18.75 -8.38
N PRO A 113 -2.58 -19.72 -7.56
CA PRO A 113 -2.29 -19.46 -6.16
C PRO A 113 -1.23 -18.36 -5.99
N LEU A 114 -1.38 -17.53 -4.95
CA LEU A 114 -0.49 -16.41 -4.61
C LEU A 114 1.01 -16.80 -4.58
N GLU A 115 1.32 -17.98 -4.06
CA GLU A 115 2.70 -18.46 -3.85
C GLU A 115 3.27 -19.17 -5.08
N ALA A 116 2.47 -19.42 -6.11
CA ALA A 116 2.84 -20.28 -7.23
C ALA A 116 3.70 -19.58 -8.30
N ALA A 117 3.79 -18.25 -8.31
CA ALA A 117 4.53 -17.51 -9.33
C ALA A 117 5.19 -16.24 -8.78
N VAL A 118 6.51 -16.19 -8.88
CA VAL A 118 7.34 -15.02 -8.51
C VAL A 118 7.77 -14.26 -9.78
N HIS A 119 7.89 -14.97 -10.90
CA HIS A 119 8.27 -14.43 -12.20
C HIS A 119 7.27 -14.82 -13.30
N LEU A 120 7.33 -14.14 -14.46
CA LEU A 120 6.49 -14.46 -15.62
C LEU A 120 6.79 -15.86 -16.17
N GLU A 121 8.03 -16.30 -16.03
CA GLU A 121 8.50 -17.63 -16.40
C GLU A 121 7.77 -18.74 -15.61
N ASP A 122 7.42 -18.49 -14.35
CA ASP A 122 6.66 -19.44 -13.53
C ASP A 122 5.23 -19.57 -14.06
N LEU A 123 4.60 -18.45 -14.46
CA LEU A 123 3.30 -18.49 -15.13
C LEU A 123 3.35 -19.22 -16.47
N ALA A 124 4.41 -19.01 -17.26
CA ALA A 124 4.61 -19.70 -18.53
C ALA A 124 4.82 -21.22 -18.36
N ALA A 125 5.30 -21.66 -17.19
CA ALA A 125 5.50 -23.06 -16.87
C ALA A 125 4.20 -23.80 -16.50
N LEU A 126 3.12 -23.07 -16.15
CA LEU A 126 1.84 -23.66 -15.79
C LEU A 126 1.21 -24.45 -16.95
N PRO A 127 0.52 -25.58 -16.67
CA PRO A 127 -0.19 -26.33 -17.70
C PRO A 127 -1.18 -25.48 -18.50
N ALA A 128 -1.94 -24.60 -17.82
CA ALA A 128 -2.91 -23.70 -18.44
C ALA A 128 -2.26 -22.72 -19.45
N ALA A 129 -1.00 -22.32 -19.22
CA ALA A 129 -0.29 -21.46 -20.17
C ALA A 129 0.01 -22.19 -21.49
N ARG A 130 0.35 -23.48 -21.41
CA ARG A 130 0.59 -24.33 -22.59
C ARG A 130 -0.69 -24.61 -23.39
N GLU A 131 -1.83 -24.66 -22.71
CA GLU A 131 -3.15 -24.79 -23.35
C GLU A 131 -3.52 -23.53 -24.13
N GLN A 132 -3.18 -22.34 -23.61
CA GLN A 132 -3.39 -21.08 -24.33
C GLN A 132 -2.44 -20.94 -25.52
N VAL A 133 -1.14 -21.16 -25.30
CA VAL A 133 -0.09 -20.99 -26.33
C VAL A 133 1.03 -22.01 -26.13
N ARG A 134 1.36 -22.72 -27.20
CA ARG A 134 2.55 -23.58 -27.26
C ARG A 134 3.58 -23.01 -28.23
N ILE A 135 4.67 -22.46 -27.70
CA ILE A 135 5.76 -21.88 -28.48
C ILE A 135 6.89 -22.91 -28.60
N ILE A 136 7.09 -23.49 -29.79
CA ILE A 136 8.18 -24.44 -30.05
C ILE A 136 9.28 -23.79 -30.87
N GLY A 137 8.89 -22.95 -31.84
CA GLY A 137 9.82 -22.19 -32.68
C GLY A 137 9.41 -20.74 -32.91
N TYR A 138 10.21 -20.02 -33.70
CA TYR A 138 10.01 -18.61 -33.98
C TYR A 138 8.68 -18.30 -34.69
N ARG A 139 8.19 -19.20 -35.57
CA ARG A 139 6.88 -19.05 -36.22
C ARG A 139 5.74 -19.06 -35.20
N ASP A 140 5.78 -19.97 -34.24
CA ASP A 140 4.76 -20.06 -33.18
C ASP A 140 4.81 -18.82 -32.29
N PHE A 141 6.02 -18.33 -31.99
CA PHE A 141 6.23 -17.11 -31.22
C PHE A 141 5.60 -15.89 -31.90
N GLN A 142 5.83 -15.70 -33.20
CA GLN A 142 5.21 -14.60 -33.94
C GLN A 142 3.68 -14.72 -33.95
N ALA A 143 3.14 -15.93 -34.21
CA ALA A 143 1.70 -16.16 -34.20
C ALA A 143 1.08 -15.89 -32.82
N ALA A 144 1.76 -16.28 -31.74
CA ALA A 144 1.36 -16.01 -30.38
C ALA A 144 1.33 -14.50 -30.08
N LEU A 145 2.40 -13.78 -30.48
CA LEU A 145 2.50 -12.33 -30.30
C LEU A 145 1.33 -11.60 -30.96
N TYR A 146 1.04 -11.90 -32.23
CA TYR A 146 -0.08 -11.28 -32.96
C TYR A 146 -1.45 -11.61 -32.35
N ARG A 147 -1.64 -12.81 -31.80
CA ARG A 147 -2.90 -13.20 -31.14
C ARG A 147 -3.08 -12.55 -29.78
N ALA A 148 -2.00 -12.41 -29.01
CA ALA A 148 -2.04 -11.83 -27.67
C ALA A 148 -2.14 -10.30 -27.71
N LEU A 149 -1.59 -9.66 -28.74
CA LEU A 149 -1.55 -8.21 -28.92
C LEU A 149 -2.12 -7.76 -30.28
N PRO A 150 -3.38 -8.11 -30.61
CA PRO A 150 -3.92 -7.91 -31.96
C PRO A 150 -4.15 -6.45 -32.32
N ARG A 151 -4.27 -5.57 -31.34
CA ARG A 151 -4.53 -4.13 -31.52
C ARG A 151 -3.31 -3.25 -31.32
N LEU A 152 -2.15 -3.86 -31.04
CA LEU A 152 -0.94 -3.12 -30.70
C LEU A 152 -0.55 -2.19 -31.85
N SER A 153 -0.52 -0.90 -31.54
CA SER A 153 -0.20 0.17 -32.47
C SER A 153 0.22 1.42 -31.68
N ALA A 154 0.69 2.46 -32.36
CA ALA A 154 0.99 3.72 -31.68
C ALA A 154 -0.25 4.35 -31.01
N GLU A 155 -1.45 4.11 -31.55
CA GLU A 155 -2.72 4.61 -31.00
C GLU A 155 -3.27 3.72 -29.86
N GLN A 156 -2.87 2.44 -29.84
CA GLN A 156 -3.22 1.48 -28.81
C GLN A 156 -1.93 0.82 -28.28
N PRO A 157 -1.10 1.60 -27.54
CA PRO A 157 0.15 1.11 -27.00
C PRO A 157 -0.10 0.14 -25.83
N LEU A 158 0.93 -0.62 -25.48
CA LEU A 158 0.94 -1.43 -24.27
C LEU A 158 0.80 -0.51 -23.04
N LYS A 159 -0.13 -0.80 -22.13
CA LYS A 159 -0.30 -0.01 -20.91
C LYS A 159 0.50 -0.60 -19.77
N LEU A 160 1.39 0.19 -19.22
CA LEU A 160 2.32 -0.20 -18.16
C LEU A 160 2.17 0.70 -16.94
N ARG A 161 2.55 0.16 -15.78
CA ARG A 161 2.70 0.90 -14.54
C ARG A 161 4.11 0.74 -14.01
N GLN A 162 4.58 1.81 -13.37
CA GLN A 162 5.81 1.84 -12.63
C GLN A 162 5.58 2.63 -11.33
N ALA A 163 6.27 2.27 -10.27
CA ALA A 163 6.24 2.99 -9.00
C ALA A 163 7.65 3.17 -8.46
N SER A 164 7.98 4.36 -7.95
CA SER A 164 9.31 4.64 -7.38
C SER A 164 9.68 3.64 -6.27
N TRP A 165 8.71 3.32 -5.40
CA TRP A 165 8.88 2.34 -4.31
C TRP A 165 8.92 0.86 -4.76
N ARG A 166 8.83 0.62 -6.07
CA ARG A 166 9.00 -0.70 -6.72
C ARG A 166 10.25 -0.73 -7.60
N GLY A 167 11.12 0.28 -7.48
CA GLY A 167 12.34 0.41 -8.28
C GLY A 167 12.04 0.69 -9.75
N THR A 168 12.87 0.15 -10.64
CA THR A 168 12.78 0.39 -12.09
C THR A 168 11.85 -0.59 -12.82
N ARG A 169 11.03 -1.34 -12.08
CA ARG A 169 10.25 -2.46 -12.62
C ARG A 169 8.99 -2.01 -13.39
N PHE A 170 8.67 -2.73 -14.47
CA PHE A 170 7.46 -2.48 -15.28
C PHE A 170 6.38 -3.54 -15.04
N PHE A 171 5.16 -3.08 -14.79
CA PHE A 171 3.98 -3.93 -14.57
C PHE A 171 2.97 -3.72 -15.69
N LEU A 172 2.53 -4.79 -16.33
CA LEU A 172 1.54 -4.72 -17.41
C LEU A 172 0.14 -4.53 -16.84
N GLU A 173 -0.63 -3.60 -17.39
CA GLU A 173 -2.09 -3.61 -17.23
C GLU A 173 -2.68 -4.76 -18.06
N ASN A 174 -2.62 -5.95 -17.48
CA ASN A 174 -2.93 -7.20 -18.18
C ASN A 174 -4.43 -7.50 -18.22
N GLU A 175 -4.83 -8.24 -19.25
CA GLU A 175 -6.17 -8.77 -19.41
C GLU A 175 -6.16 -10.28 -19.14
N ALA A 176 -7.10 -10.78 -18.35
CA ALA A 176 -7.16 -12.19 -17.97
C ALA A 176 -7.06 -13.18 -19.15
N PRO A 177 -7.76 -12.96 -20.31
CA PRO A 177 -7.73 -13.92 -21.42
C PRO A 177 -6.37 -14.08 -22.10
N THR A 178 -5.48 -13.08 -22.04
CA THR A 178 -4.19 -13.07 -22.76
C THR A 178 -2.99 -13.13 -21.83
N THR A 179 -3.19 -13.08 -20.51
CA THR A 179 -2.09 -12.97 -19.53
C THR A 179 -1.11 -14.14 -19.60
N LEU A 180 -1.56 -15.40 -19.63
CA LEU A 180 -0.64 -16.56 -19.67
C LEU A 180 0.07 -16.68 -21.03
N ALA A 181 -0.62 -16.33 -22.12
CA ALA A 181 -0.01 -16.22 -23.44
C ALA A 181 1.13 -15.18 -23.45
N LEU A 182 0.89 -13.99 -22.88
CA LEU A 182 1.91 -12.93 -22.75
C LEU A 182 3.08 -13.36 -21.87
N ALA A 183 2.82 -14.00 -20.74
CA ALA A 183 3.87 -14.56 -19.89
C ALA A 183 4.75 -15.55 -20.68
N SER A 184 4.13 -16.45 -21.47
CA SER A 184 4.86 -17.39 -22.34
C SER A 184 5.68 -16.70 -23.43
N ILE A 185 5.15 -15.64 -24.04
CA ILE A 185 5.85 -14.83 -25.05
C ILE A 185 7.08 -14.16 -24.43
N VAL A 186 6.93 -13.50 -23.27
CA VAL A 186 8.02 -12.81 -22.58
C VAL A 186 9.10 -13.80 -22.13
N ALA A 187 8.71 -14.93 -21.54
CA ALA A 187 9.62 -15.99 -21.14
C ALA A 187 10.43 -16.52 -22.33
N TYR A 188 9.76 -16.81 -23.46
CA TYR A 188 10.44 -17.26 -24.68
C TYR A 188 11.40 -16.20 -25.22
N ALA A 189 10.98 -14.93 -25.28
CA ALA A 189 11.81 -13.82 -25.77
C ALA A 189 13.07 -13.65 -24.93
N ARG A 190 12.98 -13.77 -23.60
CA ARG A 190 14.12 -13.74 -22.68
C ARG A 190 15.06 -14.92 -22.88
N ILE A 191 14.53 -16.14 -22.89
CA ILE A 191 15.33 -17.37 -23.07
C ILE A 191 16.10 -17.36 -24.40
N ARG A 192 15.50 -16.82 -25.47
CA ARG A 192 16.09 -16.77 -26.81
C ARG A 192 16.82 -15.46 -27.12
N GLY A 193 16.81 -14.49 -26.22
CA GLY A 193 17.44 -13.19 -26.44
C GLY A 193 16.80 -12.37 -27.58
N ILE A 194 15.52 -12.60 -27.88
CA ILE A 194 14.81 -11.93 -28.98
C ILE A 194 14.23 -10.60 -28.46
N ALA A 195 14.73 -9.49 -28.96
CA ALA A 195 14.14 -8.18 -28.68
C ALA A 195 12.79 -8.05 -29.41
N VAL A 196 11.75 -7.64 -28.68
CA VAL A 196 10.45 -7.30 -29.26
C VAL A 196 10.10 -5.90 -28.84
N GLU A 197 10.29 -4.95 -29.75
CA GLU A 197 10.03 -3.54 -29.52
C GLU A 197 8.57 -3.23 -29.84
N VAL A 198 7.86 -2.68 -28.86
CA VAL A 198 6.44 -2.31 -28.97
C VAL A 198 6.23 -0.88 -28.47
N PRO A 199 5.23 -0.15 -28.97
CA PRO A 199 4.85 1.11 -28.36
C PRO A 199 4.23 0.85 -26.97
N ALA A 200 4.58 1.68 -25.99
CA ALA A 200 4.06 1.57 -24.62
C ALA A 200 3.70 2.95 -24.03
N GLN A 201 2.74 2.96 -23.12
CA GLN A 201 2.39 4.09 -22.28
C GLN A 201 2.56 3.66 -20.83
N VAL A 202 3.42 4.35 -20.10
CA VAL A 202 3.75 4.04 -18.71
C VAL A 202 3.12 5.08 -17.80
N GLN A 203 2.28 4.63 -16.87
CA GLN A 203 1.87 5.43 -15.72
C GLN A 203 2.94 5.31 -14.64
N CYS A 204 3.72 6.38 -14.46
CA CYS A 204 4.80 6.47 -13.50
C CYS A 204 4.27 7.10 -12.20
N LEU A 205 4.20 6.29 -11.15
CA LEU A 205 3.82 6.73 -9.81
C LEU A 205 5.07 7.01 -8.99
N ARG A 206 5.08 8.13 -8.27
CA ARG A 206 6.21 8.52 -7.43
C ARG A 206 5.73 9.11 -6.12
N LEU A 207 6.49 8.85 -5.06
CA LEU A 207 6.32 9.55 -3.80
C LEU A 207 6.85 10.99 -3.93
N ASP A 208 6.06 11.95 -3.46
CA ASP A 208 6.50 13.34 -3.33
C ASP A 208 7.09 13.57 -1.93
N HIS A 209 8.41 13.67 -1.84
CA HIS A 209 9.11 13.92 -0.58
C HIS A 209 8.68 15.22 0.10
N GLN A 210 8.34 16.28 -0.66
CA GLN A 210 7.83 17.51 -0.05
C GLN A 210 6.43 17.33 0.53
N ALA A 211 5.62 16.41 -0.02
CA ALA A 211 4.35 16.03 0.58
C ALA A 211 4.56 15.19 1.84
N ILE A 212 5.58 14.32 1.88
CA ILE A 212 5.98 13.58 3.09
C ILE A 212 6.37 14.55 4.21
N ASP A 213 7.23 15.54 3.94
CA ASP A 213 7.65 16.55 4.92
C ASP A 213 6.45 17.34 5.48
N ARG A 214 5.53 17.75 4.61
CA ARG A 214 4.30 18.46 5.01
C ARG A 214 3.38 17.57 5.85
N LEU A 215 3.28 16.29 5.51
CA LEU A 215 2.50 15.32 6.27
C LEU A 215 3.10 15.09 7.66
N GLN A 216 4.42 14.90 7.74
CA GLN A 216 5.16 14.75 8.99
C GLN A 216 5.02 15.98 9.90
N ALA A 217 5.07 17.19 9.33
CA ALA A 217 4.89 18.42 10.08
C ALA A 217 3.48 18.49 10.71
N ALA A 218 2.45 18.04 9.99
CA ALA A 218 1.06 18.11 10.43
C ALA A 218 0.63 16.95 11.35
N PHE A 219 1.13 15.74 11.11
CA PHE A 219 0.64 14.52 11.74
C PHE A 219 1.77 13.57 12.17
N ALA A 220 1.59 12.94 13.33
CA ALA A 220 2.25 11.68 13.65
C ALA A 220 1.42 10.52 13.08
N LEU A 221 2.07 9.59 12.37
CA LEU A 221 1.39 8.62 11.53
C LEU A 221 1.82 7.19 11.85
N TYR A 222 0.86 6.35 12.27
CA TYR A 222 1.12 4.95 12.65
C TYR A 222 0.19 3.99 11.92
N ALA A 223 0.72 2.89 11.41
CA ALA A 223 -0.06 1.78 10.88
C ALA A 223 -0.40 0.81 12.00
N LEU A 224 -1.70 0.65 12.26
CA LEU A 224 -2.22 -0.19 13.33
C LEU A 224 -3.01 -1.37 12.75
N PRO A 225 -2.79 -2.59 13.25
CA PRO A 225 -3.62 -3.73 12.89
C PRO A 225 -5.07 -3.57 13.34
N ASN A 226 -6.00 -4.16 12.62
CA ASN A 226 -7.42 -4.17 12.99
C ASN A 226 -7.68 -4.73 14.40
N ALA A 227 -6.86 -5.69 14.84
CA ALA A 227 -6.88 -6.23 16.21
C ALA A 227 -6.67 -5.13 17.28
N VAL A 228 -5.83 -4.13 17.00
CA VAL A 228 -5.63 -2.97 17.88
C VAL A 228 -6.85 -2.06 17.86
N TRP A 229 -7.39 -1.77 16.67
CA TRP A 229 -8.58 -0.93 16.51
C TRP A 229 -9.81 -1.48 17.22
N ASN A 230 -9.96 -2.80 17.30
CA ASN A 230 -11.07 -3.46 17.97
C ASN A 230 -10.80 -3.77 19.45
N HIS A 231 -9.61 -3.48 19.96
CA HIS A 231 -9.29 -3.76 21.35
C HIS A 231 -9.95 -2.74 22.29
N PRO A 232 -10.71 -3.17 23.33
CA PRO A 232 -11.40 -2.25 24.24
C PRO A 232 -10.48 -1.22 24.88
N ASP A 233 -9.28 -1.63 25.32
CA ASP A 233 -8.30 -0.71 25.93
C ASP A 233 -7.87 0.40 24.98
N PHE A 234 -7.74 0.13 23.68
CA PHE A 234 -7.36 1.15 22.68
C PHE A 234 -8.51 2.14 22.46
N ILE A 235 -9.73 1.63 22.29
CA ILE A 235 -10.94 2.47 22.17
C ILE A 235 -11.14 3.34 23.41
N GLN A 236 -10.91 2.79 24.61
CA GLN A 236 -10.98 3.52 25.87
C GLN A 236 -9.94 4.65 25.95
N VAL A 237 -8.74 4.46 25.40
CA VAL A 237 -7.73 5.52 25.28
C VAL A 237 -8.22 6.62 24.34
N LEU A 238 -8.71 6.28 23.14
CA LEU A 238 -9.21 7.27 22.17
C LEU A 238 -10.38 8.09 22.73
N LEU A 239 -11.37 7.42 23.34
CA LEU A 239 -12.55 8.06 23.92
C LEU A 239 -12.24 8.85 25.19
N GLY A 240 -11.44 8.27 26.10
CA GLY A 240 -11.10 8.90 27.37
C GLY A 240 -10.26 10.17 27.21
N LEU A 241 -9.43 10.21 26.16
CA LEU A 241 -8.64 11.39 25.79
C LEU A 241 -9.40 12.38 24.92
N LYS A 242 -10.58 12.01 24.38
CA LYS A 242 -11.32 12.75 23.35
C LYS A 242 -10.38 13.19 22.22
N LEU A 243 -9.59 12.26 21.71
CA LEU A 243 -8.60 12.59 20.68
C LEU A 243 -9.27 12.90 19.36
N ASP A 244 -8.81 13.99 18.75
CA ASP A 244 -9.06 14.25 17.34
C ASP A 244 -8.04 13.45 16.53
N TYR A 245 -8.52 12.60 15.63
CA TYR A 245 -7.69 11.78 14.76
C TYR A 245 -8.38 11.57 13.42
N ALA A 246 -7.61 11.15 12.43
CA ALA A 246 -8.16 10.56 11.22
C ALA A 246 -7.66 9.11 11.08
N ARG A 247 -8.49 8.26 10.47
CA ARG A 247 -8.22 6.84 10.23
C ARG A 247 -8.41 6.57 8.76
N LEU A 248 -7.37 6.03 8.12
CA LEU A 248 -7.39 5.61 6.72
C LEU A 248 -7.26 4.09 6.63
N PRO A 249 -8.33 3.37 6.25
CA PRO A 249 -8.19 1.97 5.86
C PRO A 249 -7.48 1.88 4.50
N LEU A 250 -6.37 1.15 4.44
CA LEU A 250 -5.63 0.86 3.22
C LEU A 250 -5.55 -0.66 3.02
N PRO A 251 -6.57 -1.28 2.41
CA PRO A 251 -6.60 -2.73 2.27
C PRO A 251 -5.52 -3.18 1.29
N ALA A 252 -4.70 -4.16 1.71
CA ALA A 252 -3.78 -4.87 0.84
C ALA A 252 -3.89 -6.39 1.06
N PRO A 253 -3.59 -7.21 0.03
CA PRO A 253 -3.55 -8.66 0.19
C PRO A 253 -2.63 -9.07 1.35
N GLY A 254 -3.17 -9.81 2.31
CA GLY A 254 -2.42 -10.28 3.49
C GLY A 254 -2.05 -9.19 4.50
N GLN A 255 -2.58 -7.96 4.36
CA GLN A 255 -2.35 -6.86 5.28
C GLN A 255 -3.66 -6.28 5.79
N ASP A 256 -3.81 -6.30 7.11
CA ASP A 256 -4.95 -5.70 7.81
C ASP A 256 -4.47 -4.53 8.67
N LEU A 257 -3.82 -3.58 7.99
CA LEU A 257 -3.24 -2.37 8.58
C LEU A 257 -4.03 -1.15 8.16
N GLU A 258 -4.20 -0.22 9.09
CA GLU A 258 -4.86 1.04 8.82
C GLU A 258 -4.07 2.19 9.46
N TRP A 259 -4.02 3.32 8.78
CA TRP A 259 -3.22 4.45 9.24
C TRP A 259 -4.02 5.30 10.22
N LEU A 260 -3.46 5.48 11.41
CA LEU A 260 -3.88 6.45 12.40
C LEU A 260 -3.08 7.75 12.22
N LEU A 261 -3.79 8.84 11.92
CA LEU A 261 -3.25 10.19 11.81
C LEU A 261 -3.54 10.95 13.10
N LEU A 262 -2.49 11.33 13.84
CA LEU A 262 -2.57 12.09 15.08
C LEU A 262 -2.06 13.52 14.86
N PRO A 263 -2.89 14.57 15.00
CA PRO A 263 -2.48 15.94 14.71
C PRO A 263 -1.41 16.42 15.70
N ASN A 264 -0.28 16.91 15.18
CA ASN A 264 0.84 17.39 15.99
C ASN A 264 0.51 18.65 16.81
N THR A 265 -0.51 19.40 16.39
CA THR A 265 -1.01 20.59 17.09
C THR A 265 -1.66 20.25 18.43
N VAL A 266 -2.06 18.99 18.65
CA VAL A 266 -2.77 18.54 19.86
C VAL A 266 -1.79 17.82 20.80
N ALA A 267 -1.64 18.32 22.02
CA ALA A 267 -0.68 17.79 22.99
C ALA A 267 -0.95 16.32 23.39
N SER A 268 -2.21 15.94 23.61
CA SER A 268 -2.60 14.57 23.94
C SER A 268 -2.34 13.59 22.78
N ALA A 269 -2.52 14.04 21.53
CA ALA A 269 -2.23 13.25 20.34
C ALA A 269 -0.73 12.97 20.20
N ARG A 270 0.12 13.97 20.47
CA ARG A 270 1.58 13.79 20.52
C ARG A 270 2.01 12.79 21.58
N VAL A 271 1.47 12.89 22.80
CA VAL A 271 1.77 11.93 23.89
C VAL A 271 1.39 10.51 23.49
N LEU A 272 0.23 10.32 22.83
CA LEU A 272 -0.16 9.01 22.32
C LEU A 272 0.84 8.52 21.25
N GLY A 273 1.20 9.36 20.28
CA GLY A 273 2.18 9.03 19.25
C GLY A 273 3.51 8.57 19.83
N ASP A 274 4.07 9.33 20.78
CA ASP A 274 5.34 8.98 21.45
C ASP A 274 5.28 7.64 22.18
N ILE A 275 4.12 7.27 22.73
CA ILE A 275 3.93 5.99 23.41
C ILE A 275 3.82 4.87 22.37
N LEU A 276 3.04 5.06 21.30
CA LEU A 276 2.90 4.10 20.21
C LEU A 276 4.26 3.77 19.58
N GLY A 277 5.05 4.79 19.26
CA GLY A 277 6.40 4.61 18.73
C GLY A 277 7.32 3.82 19.68
N ARG A 278 7.29 4.12 20.98
CA ARG A 278 8.08 3.40 22.00
C ARG A 278 7.66 1.94 22.17
N LEU A 279 6.39 1.63 21.96
CA LEU A 279 5.86 0.27 22.06
C LEU A 279 5.98 -0.53 20.75
N GLY A 280 6.55 0.06 19.70
CA GLY A 280 6.83 -0.62 18.44
C GLY A 280 5.68 -0.60 17.43
N ALA A 281 4.72 0.32 17.57
CA ALA A 281 3.75 0.56 16.50
C ALA A 281 4.49 1.01 15.22
N ALA A 282 4.02 0.54 14.07
CA ALA A 282 4.70 0.80 12.81
C ALA A 282 4.54 2.26 12.39
N GLU A 283 5.64 3.00 12.43
CA GLU A 283 5.68 4.41 12.07
C GLU A 283 5.74 4.55 10.53
N VAL A 284 4.83 5.34 9.96
CA VAL A 284 4.57 5.37 8.51
C VAL A 284 5.46 6.39 7.79
N ILE A 285 5.76 7.54 8.38
CA ILE A 285 6.57 8.58 7.71
C ILE A 285 7.98 8.03 7.43
N GLY A 286 8.64 7.48 8.44
CA GLY A 286 9.94 6.85 8.33
C GLY A 286 9.93 5.56 7.53
N TYR A 287 8.77 4.97 7.24
CA TYR A 287 8.63 3.94 6.20
C TYR A 287 8.64 4.58 4.81
N LEU A 288 7.82 5.61 4.58
CA LEU A 288 7.75 6.31 3.29
C LEU A 288 9.08 6.97 2.89
N GLU A 289 9.83 7.52 3.85
CA GLU A 289 11.16 8.12 3.60
C GLU A 289 12.21 7.09 3.14
N LYS A 290 12.01 5.80 3.41
CA LYS A 290 12.92 4.72 3.04
C LYS A 290 12.61 4.09 1.68
N LEU A 291 11.50 4.47 1.05
CA LEU A 291 11.04 3.97 -0.25
C LEU A 291 11.55 4.85 -1.40
#